data_AF-A0A851HE64-F1
#
_entry.id   AF-A0A851HE64-F1
#
_cell.length_a   1.000
_cell.length_b   1.000
_cell.length_c   1.000
_cell.angle_alpha   90.00
_cell.angle_beta   90.00
_cell.angle_gamma   90.00
#
_symmetry.space_group_name_H-M   'P 1'
#
loop_
_entity.id
_entity.type
_entity.pdbx_description
1 polymer ?
#
loop_
_entity_poly.entity_id
_entity_poly.type
_entity_poly.pdbx_seq_one_letter_code
_entity_poly.pdbx_strand_id
1 'polypeptide(L)'
;MTQLHDLTVGDQVLVKRNLDHPVHQKFVDDEYGGGWVADSGVEEIIGVQTITERKDTSDRSLVRLSSGFWYDLSDGYQDGARANVIEALPEH
;
A
#
# COMPACT_ATOMS: atom_id res chain seq x y z
N MET A 1 9.21 8.63 14.17
CA MET A 1 8.24 7.98 13.26
C MET A 1 7.74 9.04 12.31
N THR A 2 8.29 9.04 11.11
CA THR A 2 7.87 9.93 10.03
C THR A 2 6.41 9.64 9.69
N GLN A 3 5.56 10.67 9.73
CA GLN A 3 4.16 10.54 9.36
C GLN A 3 4.05 10.58 7.83
N LEU A 4 3.13 9.82 7.24
CA LEU A 4 3.00 9.71 5.79
C LEU A 4 2.84 11.09 5.11
N HIS A 5 2.13 12.03 5.74
CA HIS A 5 1.92 13.37 5.20
C HIS A 5 3.20 14.22 5.05
N ASP A 6 4.25 13.89 5.81
CA ASP A 6 5.54 14.57 5.74
C ASP A 6 6.38 14.10 4.55
N LEU A 7 6.01 12.97 3.92
CA LEU A 7 6.79 12.37 2.84
C LEU A 7 6.81 13.25 1.59
N THR A 8 7.98 13.41 1.00
CA THR A 8 8.21 14.24 -0.19
C THR A 8 8.98 13.48 -1.28
N VAL A 9 9.19 14.14 -2.42
CA VAL A 9 9.96 13.59 -3.53
C VAL A 9 11.38 13.28 -3.08
N GLY A 10 11.86 12.07 -3.39
CA GLY A 10 13.16 11.56 -2.97
C GLY A 10 13.12 10.67 -1.74
N ASP A 11 12.07 10.75 -0.92
CA ASP A 11 11.92 9.86 0.23
C ASP A 11 11.64 8.43 -0.22
N GLN A 12 12.01 7.49 0.65
CA GLN A 12 11.79 6.07 0.45
C GLN A 12 10.67 5.57 1.35
N VAL A 13 9.83 4.68 0.81
CA VAL A 13 8.70 4.06 1.50
C VAL A 13 8.75 2.55 1.32
N LEU A 14 8.24 1.82 2.32
CA LEU A 14 8.00 0.39 2.20
C LEU A 14 6.65 0.18 1.50
N VAL A 15 6.63 -0.63 0.45
CA VAL A 15 5.40 -1.00 -0.27
C VAL A 15 5.00 -2.41 0.12
N LYS A 16 3.73 -2.58 0.51
CA LYS A 16 3.15 -3.85 0.93
C LYS A 16 1.87 -4.11 0.15
N ARG A 17 1.52 -5.39 -0.01
CA ARG A 17 0.23 -5.84 -0.53
C ARG A 17 -0.84 -5.66 0.54
N ASN A 18 -2.00 -5.17 0.15
CA ASN A 18 -3.18 -5.15 1.00
C ASN A 18 -3.80 -6.56 1.02
N LEU A 19 -3.54 -7.33 2.08
CA LEU A 19 -4.03 -8.72 2.18
C LEU A 19 -5.57 -8.81 2.34
N ASP A 20 -6.24 -7.69 2.61
CA ASP A 20 -7.71 -7.61 2.60
C ASP A 20 -8.28 -7.36 1.19
N HIS A 21 -7.43 -7.09 0.20
CA HIS A 21 -7.87 -6.92 -1.18
C HIS A 21 -8.21 -8.29 -1.80
N PRO A 22 -9.34 -8.44 -2.53
CA PRO A 22 -9.78 -9.74 -3.07
C PRO A 22 -8.75 -10.48 -3.92
N VAL A 23 -7.86 -9.76 -4.60
CA VAL A 23 -6.77 -10.35 -5.41
C VAL A 23 -5.70 -11.09 -4.59
N HIS A 24 -5.66 -10.84 -3.27
CA HIS A 24 -4.72 -11.43 -2.33
C HIS A 24 -5.41 -12.37 -1.33
N GLN A 25 -6.69 -12.68 -1.57
CA GLN A 25 -7.47 -13.59 -0.76
C GLN A 25 -7.74 -14.89 -1.52
N LYS A 26 -7.90 -15.98 -0.77
CA LYS A 26 -8.38 -17.26 -1.25
C LYS A 26 -9.62 -17.67 -0.47
N PHE A 27 -10.56 -18.30 -1.15
CA PHE A 27 -11.68 -18.95 -0.49
C PHE A 27 -11.21 -20.29 0.07
N VAL A 28 -11.39 -20.48 1.36
CA VAL A 28 -11.17 -21.76 2.04
C VAL A 28 -12.53 -22.31 2.40
N ASP A 29 -12.84 -23.47 1.85
CA ASP A 29 -14.09 -24.19 2.15
C ASP A 29 -13.93 -24.99 3.46
N ASP A 30 -14.96 -24.99 4.28
CA ASP A 30 -15.02 -25.74 5.54
C ASP A 30 -16.42 -26.31 5.80
N GLU A 31 -16.59 -27.08 6.87
CA GLU A 31 -17.86 -27.72 7.20
C GLU A 31 -19.01 -26.73 7.52
N TYR A 32 -18.70 -25.43 7.66
CA TYR A 32 -19.65 -24.37 7.99
C TYR A 32 -19.91 -23.40 6.81
N GLY A 33 -19.39 -23.69 5.62
CA GLY A 33 -19.65 -22.91 4.40
C GLY A 33 -18.52 -21.98 3.97
N GLY A 34 -17.34 -22.08 4.59
CA GLY A 34 -16.10 -21.46 4.14
C GLY A 34 -16.01 -19.94 4.32
N GLY A 35 -14.84 -19.40 4.01
CA GLY A 35 -14.54 -17.97 4.14
C GLY A 35 -13.38 -17.51 3.27
N TRP A 36 -13.34 -16.21 3.02
CA TRP A 36 -12.21 -15.56 2.34
C TRP A 36 -11.14 -15.22 3.38
N VAL A 37 -9.95 -15.75 3.16
CA VAL A 37 -8.79 -15.50 4.02
C VAL A 37 -7.62 -15.01 3.16
N ALA A 38 -6.72 -14.24 3.78
CA ALA A 38 -5.48 -13.85 3.13
C ALA A 38 -4.75 -15.10 2.59
N ASP A 39 -4.29 -15.04 1.36
CA ASP A 39 -3.53 -16.14 0.79
C ASP A 39 -2.11 -16.16 1.38
N SER A 40 -1.85 -17.16 2.22
CA SER A 40 -0.54 -17.44 2.82
C SER A 40 0.60 -17.62 1.81
N GLY A 41 0.29 -17.86 0.53
CA GLY A 41 1.29 -17.93 -0.55
C GLY A 41 1.70 -16.56 -1.08
N VAL A 42 1.03 -15.48 -0.69
CA VAL A 42 1.32 -14.11 -1.13
C VAL A 42 2.35 -13.50 -0.21
N GLU A 43 3.49 -13.11 -0.78
CA GLU A 43 4.49 -12.31 -0.07
C GLU A 43 3.90 -10.92 0.25
N GLU A 44 3.78 -10.55 1.53
CA GLU A 44 3.16 -9.27 1.89
C GLU A 44 4.02 -8.07 1.47
N ILE A 45 5.33 -8.17 1.65
CA ILE A 45 6.26 -7.08 1.35
C ILE A 45 6.64 -7.13 -0.13
N ILE A 46 6.41 -6.03 -0.84
CA ILE A 46 6.90 -5.88 -2.23
C ILE A 46 8.33 -5.35 -2.22
N GLY A 47 8.61 -4.40 -1.31
CA GLY A 47 9.95 -3.84 -1.13
C GLY A 47 9.93 -2.33 -0.98
N VAL A 48 11.12 -1.73 -0.96
CA VAL A 48 11.30 -0.29 -0.81
C VAL A 48 11.27 0.41 -2.16
N GLN A 49 10.54 1.51 -2.26
CA GLN A 49 10.49 2.35 -3.45
C GLN A 49 10.66 3.83 -3.12
N THR A 50 11.15 4.58 -4.10
CA THR A 50 11.37 6.02 -3.99
C THR A 50 10.17 6.78 -4.55
N ILE A 51 9.77 7.85 -3.86
CA ILE A 51 8.78 8.80 -4.33
C ILE A 51 9.38 9.64 -5.45
N THR A 52 8.75 9.62 -6.62
CA THR A 52 9.20 10.34 -7.82
C THR A 52 8.41 11.62 -8.07
N GLU A 53 7.15 11.66 -7.64
CA GLU A 53 6.28 12.82 -7.82
C GLU A 53 5.37 13.00 -6.60
N ARG A 54 4.98 14.25 -6.31
CA ARG A 54 3.99 14.60 -5.30
C ARG A 54 2.97 15.57 -5.90
N LYS A 55 1.70 15.36 -5.58
CA LYS A 55 0.59 16.21 -5.99
C LYS A 55 -0.35 16.45 -4.82
N ASP A 56 -0.47 17.70 -4.43
CA ASP A 56 -1.44 18.14 -3.43
C ASP A 56 -2.67 18.76 -4.14
N THR A 57 -3.86 18.23 -3.85
CA THR A 57 -5.15 18.83 -4.23
C THR A 57 -5.80 19.45 -3.01
N SER A 58 -6.99 20.04 -3.18
CA SER A 58 -7.74 20.66 -2.07
C SER A 58 -8.12 19.69 -0.95
N ASP A 59 -8.21 18.40 -1.26
CA ASP A 59 -8.79 17.34 -0.43
C ASP A 59 -7.86 16.14 -0.23
N ARG A 60 -6.81 15.99 -1.04
CA ARG A 60 -5.94 14.81 -1.05
C ARG A 60 -4.49 15.22 -1.25
N SER A 61 -3.59 14.43 -0.69
CA SER A 61 -2.15 14.53 -0.96
C SER A 61 -1.68 13.19 -1.50
N LEU A 62 -1.20 13.19 -2.75
CA LEU A 62 -0.84 11.97 -3.46
C LEU A 62 0.65 11.97 -3.76
N VAL A 63 1.25 10.78 -3.70
CA VAL A 63 2.62 10.54 -4.14
C VAL A 63 2.66 9.45 -5.20
N ARG A 64 3.60 9.57 -6.12
CA ARG A 64 3.87 8.56 -7.14
C ARG A 64 5.17 7.86 -6.83
N LEU A 65 5.18 6.54 -6.95
CA LEU A 65 6.40 5.74 -6.80
C LEU A 65 7.03 5.44 -8.16
N SER A 66 8.28 4.96 -8.15
CA SER A 66 8.99 4.49 -9.35
C SER A 66 8.24 3.41 -10.16
N SER A 67 7.37 2.63 -9.52
CA SER A 67 6.47 1.67 -10.18
C SER A 67 5.41 2.33 -11.07
N GLY A 68 5.23 3.65 -10.97
CA GLY A 68 4.29 4.44 -11.76
C GLY A 68 2.91 4.61 -11.14
N PHE A 69 2.63 3.98 -9.99
CA PHE A 69 1.35 4.08 -9.29
C PHE A 69 1.30 5.25 -8.29
N TRP A 70 0.10 5.80 -8.11
CA TRP A 70 -0.19 6.85 -7.14
C TRP A 70 -0.72 6.26 -5.83
N TYR A 71 -0.37 6.89 -4.71
CA TYR A 71 -0.76 6.51 -3.35
C TYR A 71 -1.20 7.74 -2.58
N ASP A 72 -2.23 7.58 -1.74
CA ASP A 72 -2.75 8.65 -0.90
C ASP A 72 -1.98 8.71 0.43
N LEU A 73 -1.47 9.88 0.80
CA LEU A 73 -0.73 10.04 2.06
C LEU A 73 -1.63 10.10 3.30
N SER A 74 -2.95 10.20 3.14
CA SER A 74 -3.89 10.17 4.27
C SER A 74 -4.07 8.77 4.85
N ASP A 75 -4.02 7.73 4.01
CA ASP A 75 -4.26 6.33 4.41
C ASP A 75 -3.20 5.34 3.89
N GLY A 76 -2.28 5.80 3.03
CA GLY A 76 -1.20 5.01 2.44
C GLY A 76 -1.64 4.12 1.28
N TYR A 77 -2.93 4.07 0.92
CA TYR A 77 -3.39 3.10 -0.08
C TYR A 77 -3.14 3.58 -1.51
N GLN A 78 -2.92 2.60 -2.39
CA GLN A 78 -2.86 2.83 -3.83
C GLN A 78 -4.17 3.47 -4.32
N ASP A 79 -4.06 4.58 -5.04
CA ASP A 79 -5.20 5.31 -5.57
C ASP A 79 -6.02 4.43 -6.54
N GLY A 80 -7.33 4.44 -6.37
CA GLY A 80 -8.28 3.62 -7.12
C GLY A 80 -8.32 2.14 -6.72
N ALA A 81 -7.20 1.43 -6.84
CA ALA A 81 -7.18 -0.03 -6.68
C ALA A 81 -7.09 -0.50 -5.22
N ARG A 82 -6.39 0.24 -4.35
CA ARG A 82 -6.12 -0.13 -2.94
C ARG A 82 -5.54 -1.55 -2.76
N ALA A 83 -4.98 -2.14 -3.81
CA ALA A 83 -4.36 -3.46 -3.77
C ALA A 83 -3.00 -3.45 -3.04
N ASN A 84 -2.39 -2.27 -2.94
CA ASN A 84 -1.14 -2.06 -2.21
C ASN A 84 -1.28 -0.88 -1.24
N VAL A 85 -0.42 -0.87 -0.23
CA VAL A 85 -0.31 0.18 0.79
C VAL A 85 1.16 0.56 0.98
N ILE A 86 1.43 1.82 1.28
CA ILE A 86 2.75 2.31 1.65
C ILE A 86 2.84 2.61 3.15
N GLU A 87 4.02 2.37 3.70
CA GLU A 87 4.39 2.73 5.07
C GLU A 87 5.68 3.56 5.03
N ALA A 88 5.77 4.57 5.90
CA ALA A 88 7.02 5.31 6.08
C ALA A 88 8.10 4.37 6.63
N LEU A 89 9.34 4.51 6.14
CA LEU A 89 10.43 3.72 6.68
C LEU A 89 10.72 4.12 8.14
N PRO A 90 11.00 3.16 9.03
CA PRO A 90 11.42 3.48 10.39
C PRO A 90 12.77 4.22 10.36
N GLU A 91 12.87 5.31 11.12
CA GLU A 91 14.13 6.02 11.34
C GLU A 91 15.10 5.07 12.07
N HIS A 92 16.30 4.87 11.50
CA HIS A 92 17.38 4.07 12.08
C HIS A 92 18.08 4.78 13.23
#